data_AF-A0A0K0PLX4-F1
#
_entry.id   AF-A0A0K0PLX4-F1
#
_cell.length_a   1.000
_cell.length_b   1.000
_cell.length_c   1.000
_cell.angle_alpha   90.00
_cell.angle_beta   90.00
_cell.angle_gamma   90.00
#
_symmetry.space_group_name_H-M   'P 1'
#
loop_
_entity.id
_entity.type
_entity.pdbx_description
1 polymer ?
#
loop_
_entity_poly.entity_id
_entity_poly.type
_entity_poly.pdbx_seq_one_letter_code
_entity_poly.pdbx_strand_id
1 'polypeptide(L)'
;ASPGNSNLLFGSGVIDFAGSGVVHMVGGIAGFYGALIEGPRIGRFDHTGRSVALRGHSASLVVLGTFLLWFGWYGFNPGSFNKILITYDGATGGYYGQWSAVGRTAVTTTLAGCTAALTTLFGKRILSGHWNVTDVCNGLLGGFAAITAGCSVVEPWAAIICGFVAALVLIGCNMLAEKFKYDDPLEAAQLHGGCGAWGIIFTALFAKGEFVDQVYPGKPGRPHGLFMGGGG
;
A
#
# COMPACT_ATOMS: atom_id res chain seq x y z
N ALA A 1 9.93 -14.71 -3.87
CA ALA A 1 11.08 -14.81 -4.78
C ALA A 1 10.60 -15.30 -6.15
N SER A 2 11.00 -14.64 -7.24
CA SER A 2 10.67 -15.08 -8.60
C SER A 2 11.16 -16.52 -8.83
N PRO A 3 10.33 -17.41 -9.40
CA PRO A 3 10.75 -18.78 -9.73
C PRO A 3 11.85 -18.83 -10.80
N GLY A 4 12.06 -17.74 -11.55
CA GLY A 4 12.85 -17.74 -12.78
C GLY A 4 14.31 -17.29 -12.67
N ASN A 5 14.78 -16.81 -11.51
CA ASN A 5 16.17 -16.35 -11.41
C ASN A 5 16.76 -16.56 -10.01
N SER A 6 17.87 -17.29 -9.95
CA SER A 6 18.69 -17.45 -8.74
C SER A 6 19.55 -16.22 -8.45
N ASN A 7 19.68 -15.31 -9.42
CA ASN A 7 20.43 -14.07 -9.29
C ASN A 7 19.53 -12.96 -8.72
N LEU A 8 19.32 -13.03 -7.40
CA LEU A 8 18.56 -12.03 -6.65
C LEU A 8 19.42 -10.78 -6.42
N LEU A 9 18.78 -9.60 -6.42
CA LEU A 9 19.45 -8.35 -6.09
C LEU A 9 20.04 -8.44 -4.66
N PHE A 10 21.37 -8.29 -4.52
CA PHE A 10 22.10 -8.49 -3.26
C PHE A 10 21.92 -9.88 -2.61
N GLY A 11 21.54 -10.90 -3.39
CA GLY A 11 21.28 -12.24 -2.86
C GLY A 11 20.00 -12.37 -2.04
N SER A 12 19.23 -11.28 -1.86
CA SER A 12 17.95 -11.25 -1.15
C SER A 12 16.80 -10.95 -2.09
N GLY A 13 15.66 -11.63 -1.89
CA GLY A 13 14.47 -11.40 -2.68
C GLY A 13 13.58 -10.33 -2.06
N VAL A 14 12.79 -9.65 -2.87
CA VAL A 14 11.72 -8.77 -2.37
C VAL A 14 10.43 -9.57 -2.21
N ILE A 15 9.75 -9.36 -1.08
CA ILE A 15 8.36 -9.81 -0.89
C ILE A 15 7.45 -8.68 -1.39
N ASP A 16 6.80 -8.95 -2.51
CA ASP A 16 5.75 -8.09 -3.05
C ASP A 16 4.57 -8.99 -3.43
N PHE A 17 3.73 -9.31 -2.44
CA PHE A 17 2.75 -10.37 -2.57
C PHE A 17 1.69 -10.09 -3.64
N ALA A 18 1.00 -8.95 -3.54
CA ALA A 18 -0.04 -8.56 -4.49
C ALA A 18 0.34 -7.32 -5.34
N GLY A 19 1.46 -6.63 -5.06
CA GLY A 19 1.97 -5.54 -5.90
C GLY A 19 2.01 -4.11 -5.34
N SER A 20 2.56 -3.86 -4.14
CA SER A 20 2.92 -2.49 -3.75
C SER A 20 4.06 -1.95 -4.61
N GLY A 21 4.97 -2.80 -5.05
CA GLY A 21 6.03 -2.44 -6.00
C GLY A 21 5.53 -2.50 -7.43
N VAL A 22 5.18 -3.71 -7.89
CA VAL A 22 4.93 -3.98 -9.32
C VAL A 22 3.68 -3.30 -9.89
N VAL A 23 2.67 -2.99 -9.06
CA VAL A 23 1.48 -2.27 -9.50
C VAL A 23 1.53 -0.81 -9.04
N HIS A 24 1.59 -0.60 -7.73
CA HIS A 24 1.45 0.75 -7.18
C HIS A 24 2.69 1.62 -7.43
N MET A 25 3.89 1.17 -7.05
CA MET A 25 5.09 1.99 -7.22
C MET A 25 5.40 2.22 -8.70
N VAL A 26 5.33 1.18 -9.54
CA VAL A 26 5.53 1.32 -11.00
C VAL A 26 4.50 2.27 -11.61
N GLY A 27 3.20 2.09 -11.33
CA GLY A 27 2.15 2.97 -11.83
C GLY A 27 2.28 4.41 -11.33
N GLY A 28 2.67 4.59 -10.07
CA GLY A 28 2.90 5.90 -9.46
C GLY A 28 4.08 6.64 -10.07
N ILE A 29 5.19 5.95 -10.35
CA ILE A 29 6.35 6.56 -11.03
C ILE A 29 5.99 6.92 -12.47
N ALA A 30 5.26 6.05 -13.18
CA ALA A 30 4.79 6.37 -14.52
C ALA A 30 3.86 7.60 -14.53
N GLY A 31 2.91 7.67 -13.59
CA GLY A 31 2.04 8.83 -13.41
C GLY A 31 2.80 10.11 -13.03
N PHE A 32 3.84 9.99 -12.21
CA PHE A 32 4.72 11.10 -11.85
C PHE A 32 5.40 11.70 -13.08
N TYR A 33 6.03 10.86 -13.91
CA TYR A 33 6.63 11.31 -15.17
C TYR A 33 5.60 11.91 -16.13
N GLY A 34 4.40 11.32 -16.23
CA GLY A 34 3.32 11.87 -17.03
C GLY A 34 2.95 13.29 -16.61
N ALA A 35 2.71 13.52 -15.32
CA ALA A 35 2.38 14.84 -14.79
C ALA A 35 3.56 15.84 -14.86
N LEU A 36 4.82 15.38 -14.79
CA LEU A 36 5.98 16.26 -15.02
C LEU A 36 6.10 16.71 -16.49
N ILE A 37 5.84 15.81 -17.44
CA ILE A 37 5.94 16.10 -18.88
C ILE A 37 4.84 17.07 -19.30
N GLU A 38 3.60 16.84 -18.85
CA GLU A 38 2.47 17.73 -19.13
C GLU A 38 2.58 19.07 -18.39
N GLY A 39 3.19 19.05 -17.20
CA GLY A 39 3.28 20.20 -16.31
C GLY A 39 1.97 20.51 -15.59
N PRO A 40 1.97 21.55 -14.75
CA PRO A 40 0.82 21.85 -13.89
C PRO A 40 -0.37 22.44 -14.64
N ARG A 41 -1.59 22.10 -14.20
CA ARG A 41 -2.81 22.66 -14.79
C ARG A 41 -2.84 24.17 -14.64
N ILE A 42 -3.41 24.85 -15.63
CA ILE A 42 -3.61 26.30 -15.62
C ILE A 42 -4.40 26.69 -14.37
N GLY A 43 -3.88 27.66 -13.61
CA GLY A 43 -4.51 28.15 -12.38
C GLY A 43 -4.26 27.29 -11.14
N ARG A 44 -3.55 26.15 -11.25
CA ARG A 44 -3.14 25.35 -10.08
C ARG A 44 -2.18 26.11 -9.17
N PHE A 45 -1.31 26.93 -9.76
CA PHE A 45 -0.38 27.82 -9.07
C PHE A 45 -0.62 29.25 -9.55
N ASP A 46 -0.81 30.18 -8.61
CA ASP A 46 -1.04 31.59 -8.94
C ASP A 46 0.25 32.31 -9.38
N HIS A 47 0.15 33.59 -9.78
CA HIS A 47 1.30 34.40 -10.19
C HIS A 47 2.35 34.61 -9.09
N THR A 48 1.97 34.42 -7.82
CA THR A 48 2.88 34.46 -6.66
C THR A 48 3.51 33.09 -6.37
N GLY A 49 3.13 32.06 -7.14
CA GLY A 49 3.57 30.69 -6.99
C GLY A 49 2.84 29.90 -5.90
N ARG A 50 1.72 30.42 -5.39
CA ARG A 50 0.94 29.79 -4.32
C ARG A 50 0.05 28.68 -4.86
N SER A 51 -0.08 27.60 -4.10
CA SER A 51 -1.00 26.48 -4.38
C SER A 51 -2.46 26.97 -4.33
N VAL A 52 -3.19 26.80 -5.43
CA VAL A 52 -4.63 27.05 -5.53
C VAL A 52 -5.36 25.72 -5.72
N ALA A 53 -6.33 25.44 -4.84
CA ALA A 53 -7.10 24.21 -4.89
C ALA A 53 -8.10 24.23 -6.06
N LEU A 54 -7.91 23.34 -7.03
CA LEU A 54 -8.88 23.09 -8.10
C LEU A 54 -9.87 22.04 -7.62
N ARG A 55 -11.12 22.44 -7.37
CA ARG A 55 -12.15 21.53 -6.84
C ARG A 55 -12.52 20.43 -7.83
N GLY A 56 -12.63 19.21 -7.32
CA GLY A 56 -13.18 18.08 -8.06
C GLY A 56 -14.66 18.28 -8.39
N HIS A 57 -15.12 17.64 -9.46
CA HIS A 57 -16.47 17.80 -9.98
C HIS A 57 -17.56 17.14 -9.11
N SER A 58 -17.25 16.03 -8.41
CA SER A 58 -18.23 15.30 -7.58
C SER A 58 -17.55 14.51 -6.45
N ALA A 59 -17.79 14.90 -5.20
CA ALA A 59 -17.34 14.15 -4.04
C ALA A 59 -18.09 12.81 -3.87
N SER A 60 -19.37 12.75 -4.22
CA SER A 60 -20.17 11.53 -4.13
C SER A 60 -19.65 10.43 -5.04
N LEU A 61 -19.18 10.77 -6.24
CA LEU A 61 -18.56 9.80 -7.16
C LEU A 61 -17.20 9.33 -6.66
N VAL A 62 -16.41 10.19 -6.00
CA VAL A 62 -15.15 9.78 -5.34
C VAL A 62 -15.43 8.75 -4.25
N VAL A 63 -16.45 8.98 -3.41
CA VAL A 63 -16.85 8.04 -2.36
C VAL A 63 -17.33 6.71 -2.95
N LEU A 64 -18.19 6.74 -3.97
CA LEU A 64 -18.64 5.52 -4.66
C LEU A 64 -17.45 4.75 -5.25
N GLY A 65 -16.55 5.43 -5.97
CA GLY A 65 -15.35 4.83 -6.54
C GLY A 65 -14.46 4.21 -5.46
N THR A 66 -14.33 4.87 -4.31
CA THR A 66 -13.55 4.36 -3.17
C THR A 66 -14.14 3.05 -2.63
N PHE A 67 -15.47 2.94 -2.51
CA PHE A 67 -16.12 1.69 -2.10
C PHE A 67 -15.96 0.57 -3.12
N LEU A 68 -16.05 0.89 -4.42
CA LEU A 68 -15.81 -0.09 -5.49
C LEU A 68 -14.36 -0.59 -5.47
N LEU A 69 -13.40 0.31 -5.25
CA LEU A 69 -11.98 -0.04 -5.11
C LEU A 69 -11.72 -0.87 -3.85
N TRP A 70 -12.33 -0.53 -2.71
CA TRP A 70 -12.25 -1.36 -1.50
C TRP A 70 -12.76 -2.77 -1.77
N PHE A 71 -13.98 -2.89 -2.31
CA PHE A 71 -14.52 -4.20 -2.68
C PHE A 71 -13.58 -4.97 -3.61
N GLY A 72 -13.08 -4.30 -4.66
CA GLY A 72 -12.10 -4.86 -5.59
C GLY A 72 -10.80 -5.29 -4.93
N TRP A 73 -10.35 -4.61 -3.86
CA TRP A 73 -9.13 -4.94 -3.14
C TRP A 73 -9.18 -6.28 -2.42
N TYR A 74 -10.37 -6.78 -2.06
CA TYR A 74 -10.53 -8.15 -1.58
C TYR A 74 -10.35 -9.20 -2.69
N GLY A 75 -10.62 -8.83 -3.95
CA GLY A 75 -10.21 -9.64 -5.10
C GLY A 75 -8.70 -9.53 -5.38
N PHE A 76 -8.12 -8.34 -5.18
CA PHE A 76 -6.71 -8.07 -5.48
C PHE A 76 -5.76 -8.73 -4.48
N ASN A 77 -5.90 -8.42 -3.19
CA ASN A 77 -4.99 -8.92 -2.14
C ASN A 77 -5.27 -10.40 -1.83
N PRO A 78 -6.42 -10.80 -1.23
CA PRO A 78 -6.72 -12.22 -0.98
C PRO A 78 -6.67 -13.10 -2.24
N GLY A 79 -7.12 -12.60 -3.40
CA GLY A 79 -7.13 -13.37 -4.65
C GLY A 79 -5.74 -13.69 -5.21
N SER A 80 -4.69 -12.99 -4.77
CA SER A 80 -3.31 -13.26 -5.19
C SER A 80 -2.77 -14.62 -4.73
N PHE A 81 -3.48 -15.35 -3.84
CA PHE A 81 -3.11 -16.72 -3.48
C PHE A 81 -3.30 -17.75 -4.60
N ASN A 82 -4.04 -17.45 -5.68
CA ASN A 82 -4.34 -18.31 -6.85
C ASN A 82 -4.96 -19.69 -6.55
N LYS A 83 -4.99 -20.11 -5.29
CA LYS A 83 -5.56 -21.34 -4.73
C LYS A 83 -6.13 -21.00 -3.34
N ILE A 84 -7.37 -21.42 -3.09
CA ILE A 84 -8.05 -21.15 -1.81
C ILE A 84 -7.91 -22.35 -0.86
N LEU A 85 -7.86 -23.57 -1.42
CA LEU A 85 -7.73 -24.81 -0.67
C LEU A 85 -6.51 -25.60 -1.16
N ILE A 86 -5.52 -25.73 -0.29
CA ILE A 86 -4.48 -26.75 -0.41
C ILE A 86 -4.62 -27.62 0.83
N THR A 87 -4.89 -28.91 0.63
CA THR A 87 -4.79 -29.92 1.69
C THR A 87 -3.30 -30.21 1.89
N TYR A 88 -2.76 -29.82 3.04
CA TYR A 88 -1.42 -30.25 3.43
C TYR A 88 -1.45 -31.75 3.70
N ASP A 89 -0.52 -32.52 3.14
CA ASP A 89 -0.39 -33.93 3.50
C ASP A 89 0.00 -34.03 4.99
N GLY A 90 -0.56 -35.03 5.67
CA GLY A 90 -0.53 -35.16 7.13
C GLY A 90 0.82 -35.54 7.74
N ALA A 91 1.96 -35.18 7.15
CA ALA A 91 3.26 -35.67 7.61
C ALA A 91 3.95 -34.82 8.69
N THR A 92 3.58 -33.55 8.91
CA THR A 92 4.16 -32.75 10.00
C THR A 92 3.19 -31.68 10.51
N GLY A 93 2.67 -31.87 11.73
CA GLY A 93 2.16 -30.83 12.62
C GLY A 93 1.09 -29.90 12.05
N GLY A 94 -0.16 -30.09 12.46
CA GLY A 94 -1.30 -29.30 11.99
C GLY A 94 -1.04 -27.79 11.98
N TYR A 95 -1.04 -27.21 10.78
CA TYR A 95 -1.23 -25.77 10.63
C TYR A 95 -2.08 -25.48 9.41
N TYR A 96 -3.21 -24.83 9.70
CA TYR A 96 -4.17 -24.18 8.83
C TYR A 96 -3.90 -24.20 7.31
N GLY A 97 -4.84 -24.76 6.54
CA GLY A 97 -4.91 -24.62 5.08
C GLY A 97 -4.75 -23.16 4.61
N GLN A 98 -4.53 -22.98 3.30
CA GLN A 98 -4.32 -21.67 2.67
C GLN A 98 -5.42 -20.63 3.01
N TRP A 99 -6.61 -21.07 3.41
CA TRP A 99 -7.71 -20.26 3.93
C TRP A 99 -7.34 -19.34 5.09
N SER A 100 -6.42 -19.74 5.98
CA SER A 100 -5.95 -18.87 7.07
C SER A 100 -5.14 -17.69 6.55
N ALA A 101 -4.29 -17.93 5.56
CA ALA A 101 -3.48 -16.91 4.92
C ALA A 101 -4.35 -15.97 4.10
N VAL A 102 -5.35 -16.50 3.36
CA VAL A 102 -6.37 -15.70 2.65
C VAL A 102 -7.16 -14.83 3.63
N GLY A 103 -7.63 -15.40 4.74
CA GLY A 103 -8.36 -14.67 5.78
C GLY A 103 -7.52 -13.58 6.44
N ARG A 104 -6.25 -13.89 6.77
CA ARG A 104 -5.29 -12.91 7.28
C ARG A 104 -5.10 -11.77 6.29
N THR A 105 -4.87 -12.06 5.02
CA THR A 105 -4.73 -11.05 3.96
C THR A 105 -5.94 -10.13 3.87
N ALA A 106 -7.16 -10.67 3.99
CA ALA A 106 -8.37 -9.85 4.01
C ALA A 106 -8.41 -8.92 5.24
N VAL A 107 -8.10 -9.46 6.43
CA VAL A 107 -8.09 -8.69 7.69
C VAL A 107 -7.04 -7.58 7.66
N THR A 108 -5.79 -7.90 7.30
CA THR A 108 -4.71 -6.90 7.23
C THR A 108 -5.02 -5.81 6.22
N THR A 109 -5.64 -6.16 5.08
CA THR A 109 -6.03 -5.19 4.04
C THR A 109 -6.97 -4.14 4.62
N THR A 110 -8.04 -4.59 5.29
CA THR A 110 -9.03 -3.70 5.90
C THR A 110 -8.46 -2.89 7.04
N LEU A 111 -7.66 -3.50 7.92
CA LEU A 111 -7.05 -2.78 9.04
C LEU A 111 -6.12 -1.65 8.56
N ALA A 112 -5.30 -1.90 7.54
CA ALA A 112 -4.41 -0.88 6.99
C ALA A 112 -5.18 0.26 6.33
N GLY A 113 -6.16 -0.04 5.46
CA GLY A 113 -6.98 1.00 4.82
C GLY A 113 -7.77 1.84 5.83
N CYS A 114 -8.44 1.20 6.80
CA CYS A 114 -9.19 1.91 7.84
C CYS A 114 -8.28 2.79 8.71
N THR A 115 -7.10 2.28 9.08
CA THR A 115 -6.16 3.06 9.90
C THR A 115 -5.62 4.26 9.11
N ALA A 116 -5.30 4.07 7.82
CA ALA A 116 -4.87 5.17 6.95
C ALA A 116 -5.98 6.21 6.75
N ALA A 117 -7.23 5.78 6.61
CA ALA A 117 -8.40 6.66 6.51
C ALA A 117 -8.55 7.54 7.77
N LEU A 118 -8.52 6.93 8.96
CA LEU A 118 -8.63 7.65 10.24
C LEU A 118 -7.44 8.57 10.47
N THR A 119 -6.22 8.10 10.17
CA THR A 119 -5.00 8.90 10.33
C THR A 119 -5.03 10.12 9.40
N THR A 120 -5.51 9.94 8.16
CA THR A 120 -5.66 11.05 7.20
C THR A 120 -6.77 12.01 7.64
N LEU A 121 -7.90 11.49 8.12
CA LEU A 121 -9.02 12.27 8.64
C LEU A 121 -8.55 13.24 9.75
N PHE A 122 -7.90 12.71 10.79
CA PHE A 122 -7.42 13.52 11.91
C PHE A 122 -6.19 14.36 11.55
N GLY A 123 -5.23 13.80 10.80
CA GLY A 123 -4.02 14.50 10.38
C GLY A 123 -4.32 15.72 9.52
N LYS A 124 -5.16 15.56 8.49
CA LYS A 124 -5.57 16.68 7.63
C LYS A 124 -6.48 17.66 8.35
N ARG A 125 -7.29 17.22 9.33
CA ARG A 125 -8.04 18.14 10.20
C ARG A 125 -7.12 19.04 11.00
N ILE A 126 -6.04 18.51 11.56
CA ILE A 126 -5.06 19.28 12.32
C ILE A 126 -4.33 20.27 11.41
N LEU A 127 -3.94 19.86 10.21
CA LEU A 127 -3.17 20.69 9.27
C LEU A 127 -4.02 21.76 8.56
N SER A 128 -5.24 21.44 8.16
CA SER A 128 -6.09 22.31 7.33
C SER A 128 -7.20 23.03 8.10
N GLY A 129 -7.50 22.60 9.34
CA GLY A 129 -8.62 23.10 10.13
C GLY A 129 -10.01 22.68 9.62
N HIS A 130 -10.10 21.84 8.58
CA HIS A 130 -11.35 21.43 7.93
C HIS A 130 -11.41 19.90 7.76
N TRP A 131 -12.63 19.37 7.69
CA TRP A 131 -12.85 17.96 7.36
C TRP A 131 -13.10 17.83 5.86
N ASN A 132 -12.41 16.91 5.20
CA ASN A 132 -12.55 16.70 3.75
C ASN A 132 -12.64 15.22 3.43
N VAL A 133 -13.76 14.81 2.84
CA VAL A 133 -14.02 13.41 2.48
C VAL A 133 -13.07 12.89 1.41
N THR A 134 -12.62 13.72 0.47
CA THR A 134 -11.72 13.27 -0.61
C THR A 134 -10.35 12.90 -0.07
N ASP A 135 -9.85 13.65 0.92
CA ASP A 135 -8.60 13.34 1.61
C ASP A 135 -8.69 11.99 2.33
N VAL A 136 -9.83 11.71 3.00
CA VAL A 136 -10.06 10.43 3.69
C VAL A 136 -10.09 9.27 2.70
N CYS A 137 -10.77 9.44 1.55
CA CYS A 137 -10.79 8.47 0.47
C CYS A 137 -9.38 8.16 -0.06
N ASN A 138 -8.57 9.19 -0.35
CA ASN A 138 -7.19 9.00 -0.80
C ASN A 138 -6.33 8.33 0.28
N GLY A 139 -6.49 8.73 1.55
CA GLY A 139 -5.83 8.09 2.68
C GLY A 139 -6.13 6.60 2.79
N LEU A 140 -7.41 6.23 2.68
CA LEU A 140 -7.86 4.84 2.69
C LEU A 140 -7.22 4.02 1.57
N LEU A 141 -7.24 4.54 0.34
CA LEU A 141 -6.65 3.89 -0.84
C LEU A 141 -5.12 3.80 -0.74
N GLY A 142 -4.46 4.80 -0.13
CA GLY A 142 -3.03 4.77 0.17
C GLY A 142 -2.65 3.67 1.17
N GLY A 143 -3.49 3.45 2.20
CA GLY A 143 -3.32 2.33 3.14
C GLY A 143 -3.45 0.97 2.45
N PHE A 144 -4.40 0.83 1.52
CA PHE A 144 -4.51 -0.39 0.73
C PHE A 144 -3.30 -0.60 -0.20
N ALA A 145 -2.83 0.44 -0.88
CA ALA A 145 -1.64 0.35 -1.72
C ALA A 145 -0.38 -0.05 -0.94
N ALA A 146 -0.23 0.43 0.29
CA ALA A 146 0.91 0.10 1.15
C ALA A 146 0.88 -1.34 1.67
N ILE A 147 -0.27 -1.85 2.12
CA ILE A 147 -0.33 -3.20 2.70
C ILE A 147 -0.21 -4.31 1.66
N THR A 148 -0.44 -4.01 0.38
CA THR A 148 -0.49 -4.98 -0.73
C THR A 148 0.78 -5.85 -0.87
N ALA A 149 1.97 -5.37 -0.54
CA ALA A 149 3.19 -6.19 -0.56
C ALA A 149 3.25 -7.20 0.59
N GLY A 150 2.81 -6.81 1.79
CA GLY A 150 3.00 -7.56 3.02
C GLY A 150 1.75 -8.24 3.57
N CYS A 151 0.57 -8.03 2.98
CA CYS A 151 -0.73 -8.44 3.52
C CYS A 151 -0.83 -9.93 3.88
N SER A 152 -0.11 -10.81 3.19
CA SER A 152 -0.09 -12.25 3.47
C SER A 152 0.88 -12.67 4.57
N VAL A 153 1.89 -11.85 4.88
CA VAL A 153 3.04 -12.23 5.72
C VAL A 153 3.21 -11.39 6.99
N VAL A 154 2.33 -10.43 7.27
CA VAL A 154 2.39 -9.61 8.48
C VAL A 154 1.26 -9.92 9.45
N GLU A 155 1.48 -9.60 10.71
CA GLU A 155 0.46 -9.70 11.75
C GLU A 155 -0.61 -8.58 11.61
N PRO A 156 -1.87 -8.83 12.01
CA PRO A 156 -2.95 -7.83 11.95
C PRO A 156 -2.60 -6.51 12.66
N TRP A 157 -1.91 -6.55 13.80
CA TRP A 157 -1.49 -5.34 14.50
C TRP A 157 -0.46 -4.53 13.70
N ALA A 158 0.42 -5.18 12.94
CA ALA A 158 1.42 -4.51 12.12
C ALA A 158 0.76 -3.81 10.93
N ALA A 159 -0.36 -4.33 10.42
CA ALA A 159 -1.14 -3.68 9.37
C ALA A 159 -1.71 -2.31 9.79
N ILE A 160 -2.05 -2.14 11.08
CA ILE A 160 -2.45 -0.84 11.64
C ILE A 160 -1.30 0.16 11.51
N ILE A 161 -0.07 -0.24 11.88
CA ILE A 161 1.12 0.60 11.74
C ILE A 161 1.37 0.94 10.26
N CYS A 162 1.23 -0.04 9.36
CA CYS A 162 1.36 0.18 7.92
C CYS A 162 0.42 1.30 7.45
N GLY A 163 -0.87 1.21 7.80
CA GLY A 163 -1.87 2.21 7.43
C GLY A 163 -1.59 3.59 8.03
N PHE A 164 -1.21 3.64 9.31
CA PHE A 164 -0.86 4.89 9.98
C PHE A 164 0.31 5.61 9.26
N VAL A 165 1.40 4.89 9.00
CA VAL A 165 2.57 5.48 8.32
C VAL A 165 2.26 5.79 6.85
N ALA A 166 1.48 4.96 6.16
CA ALA A 166 1.07 5.23 4.78
C ALA A 166 0.32 6.57 4.65
N ALA A 167 -0.57 6.90 5.60
CA ALA A 167 -1.23 8.20 5.63
C ALA A 167 -0.23 9.36 5.82
N LEU A 168 0.77 9.20 6.69
CA LEU A 168 1.82 10.21 6.86
C LEU A 168 2.67 10.39 5.60
N VAL A 169 2.99 9.28 4.92
CA VAL A 169 3.70 9.30 3.63
C VAL A 169 2.88 10.04 2.58
N LEU A 170 1.59 9.74 2.44
CA LEU A 170 0.69 10.44 1.52
C LEU A 170 0.65 11.94 1.80
N ILE A 171 0.44 12.33 3.06
CA ILE A 171 0.40 13.74 3.48
C ILE A 171 1.75 14.43 3.16
N GLY A 172 2.87 13.78 3.49
CA GLY A 172 4.20 14.30 3.22
C GLY A 172 4.49 14.46 1.72
N CYS A 173 4.15 13.45 0.91
CA CYS A 173 4.27 13.51 -0.54
C CYS A 173 3.38 14.61 -1.14
N ASN A 174 2.18 14.83 -0.61
CA ASN A 174 1.31 15.94 -1.03
C ASN A 174 1.94 17.30 -0.70
N MET A 175 2.57 17.46 0.47
CA MET A 175 3.30 18.69 0.81
C MET A 175 4.52 18.90 -0.09
N LEU A 176 5.25 17.84 -0.44
CA LEU A 176 6.36 17.91 -1.40
C LEU A 176 5.87 18.30 -2.79
N ALA A 177 4.73 17.76 -3.25
CA ALA A 177 4.12 18.12 -4.51
C ALA A 177 3.84 19.63 -4.60
N GLU A 178 3.23 20.20 -3.55
CA GLU A 178 2.98 21.64 -3.48
C GLU A 178 4.28 22.45 -3.48
N LYS A 179 5.30 22.01 -2.73
CA LYS A 179 6.59 22.69 -2.64
C LYS A 179 7.34 22.71 -3.97
N PHE A 180 7.29 21.61 -4.72
CA PHE A 180 7.96 21.48 -6.01
C PHE A 180 7.10 21.93 -7.20
N LYS A 181 5.91 22.48 -6.93
CA LYS A 181 4.95 22.91 -7.96
C LYS A 181 4.57 21.79 -8.93
N TYR A 182 4.50 20.57 -8.39
CA TYR A 182 4.02 19.38 -9.07
C TYR A 182 2.50 19.30 -8.91
N ASP A 183 1.79 18.98 -9.99
CA ASP A 183 0.34 18.90 -10.00
C ASP A 183 -0.13 17.53 -10.49
N ASP A 184 -0.47 16.67 -9.53
CA ASP A 184 -1.21 15.44 -9.76
C ASP A 184 -2.66 15.64 -9.31
N PRO A 185 -3.64 15.70 -10.22
CA PRO A 185 -5.05 15.90 -9.88
C PRO A 185 -5.63 14.85 -8.95
N LEU A 186 -5.12 13.62 -9.01
CA LEU A 186 -5.63 12.47 -8.27
C LEU A 186 -4.72 12.08 -7.10
N GLU A 187 -3.59 12.78 -6.94
CA GLU A 187 -2.52 12.39 -6.02
C GLU A 187 -2.01 10.96 -6.31
N ALA A 188 -2.10 10.52 -7.58
CA ALA A 188 -1.80 9.16 -7.99
C ALA A 188 -0.32 8.80 -7.74
N ALA A 189 0.62 9.70 -8.02
CA ALA A 189 2.04 9.49 -7.72
C ALA A 189 2.31 9.42 -6.22
N GLN A 190 1.70 10.29 -5.43
CA GLN A 190 1.87 10.36 -3.97
C GLN A 190 1.29 9.11 -3.32
N LEU A 191 0.10 8.70 -3.74
CA LEU A 191 -0.62 7.54 -3.22
C LEU A 191 0.02 6.24 -3.69
N HIS A 192 0.11 6.00 -5.00
CA HIS A 192 0.61 4.73 -5.50
C HIS A 192 2.13 4.65 -5.44
N GLY A 193 2.84 5.72 -5.80
CA GLY A 193 4.30 5.77 -5.73
C GLY A 193 4.80 5.82 -4.29
N GLY A 194 4.36 6.83 -3.53
CA GLY A 194 4.78 7.03 -2.14
C GLY A 194 4.35 5.90 -1.22
N CYS A 195 3.04 5.62 -1.12
CA CYS A 195 2.56 4.55 -0.23
C CYS A 195 2.96 3.16 -0.73
N GLY A 196 3.09 2.94 -2.04
CA GLY A 196 3.62 1.69 -2.60
C GLY A 196 5.08 1.43 -2.21
N ALA A 197 5.93 2.46 -2.30
CA ALA A 197 7.32 2.38 -1.84
C ALA A 197 7.39 2.09 -0.32
N TRP A 198 6.55 2.75 0.47
CA TRP A 198 6.43 2.43 1.90
C TRP A 198 5.99 0.98 2.13
N GLY A 199 5.07 0.45 1.33
CA GLY A 199 4.62 -0.94 1.44
C GLY A 199 5.74 -1.97 1.28
N ILE A 200 6.66 -1.75 0.34
CA ILE A 200 7.84 -2.60 0.15
C ILE A 200 8.76 -2.53 1.37
N ILE A 201 9.06 -1.32 1.86
CA ILE A 201 9.90 -1.12 3.05
C ILE A 201 9.25 -1.75 4.29
N PHE A 202 7.98 -1.46 4.51
CA PHE A 202 7.19 -2.01 5.62
C PHE A 202 7.25 -3.53 5.65
N THR A 203 7.14 -4.18 4.50
CA THR A 203 7.18 -5.65 4.41
C THR A 203 8.55 -6.19 4.82
N ALA A 204 9.65 -5.55 4.39
CA ALA A 204 11.01 -5.90 4.83
C ALA A 204 11.25 -5.66 6.33
N LEU A 205 10.44 -4.83 6.98
CA LEU A 205 10.53 -4.57 8.42
C LEU A 205 9.69 -5.54 9.26
N PHE A 206 8.48 -5.90 8.81
CA PHE A 206 7.47 -6.56 9.63
C PHE A 206 7.02 -7.95 9.15
N ALA A 207 7.57 -8.48 8.05
CA ALA A 207 7.24 -9.85 7.62
C ALA A 207 7.59 -10.87 8.72
N LYS A 208 6.61 -11.68 9.15
CA LYS A 208 6.80 -12.71 10.18
C LYS A 208 7.30 -14.00 9.53
N GLY A 209 8.43 -14.53 10.01
CA GLY A 209 9.07 -15.73 9.45
C GLY A 209 8.10 -16.91 9.27
N GLU A 210 7.29 -17.22 10.29
CA GLU A 210 6.26 -18.26 10.22
C GLU A 210 5.28 -18.08 9.04
N PHE A 211 4.83 -16.85 8.79
CA PHE A 211 3.91 -16.56 7.70
C PHE A 211 4.64 -16.53 6.35
N VAL A 212 5.91 -16.12 6.32
CA VAL A 212 6.75 -16.22 5.12
C VAL A 212 6.93 -17.67 4.71
N ASP A 213 7.20 -18.58 5.66
CA ASP A 213 7.33 -20.01 5.40
C ASP A 213 6.00 -20.64 4.96
N GLN A 214 4.88 -20.18 5.52
CA GLN A 214 3.54 -20.60 5.11
C GLN A 214 3.19 -20.17 3.68
N VAL A 215 3.47 -18.91 3.33
CA VAL A 215 3.09 -18.32 2.03
C VAL A 215 4.06 -18.73 0.92
N TYR A 216 5.34 -18.88 1.25
CA TYR A 216 6.40 -19.20 0.32
C TYR A 216 7.19 -20.44 0.81
N PRO A 217 6.66 -21.66 0.65
CA PRO A 217 7.35 -22.86 1.13
C PRO A 217 8.65 -23.17 0.36
N GLY A 218 9.41 -24.16 0.87
CA GLY A 218 10.49 -24.82 0.11
C GLY A 218 11.90 -24.22 0.25
N LYS A 219 12.11 -23.20 1.11
CA LYS A 219 13.46 -22.83 1.57
C LYS A 219 13.39 -22.39 3.05
N PRO A 220 13.77 -23.24 4.01
CA PRO A 220 13.76 -22.88 5.42
C PRO A 220 14.82 -21.82 5.75
N GLY A 221 14.57 -21.01 6.77
CA GLY A 221 15.51 -19.99 7.26
C GLY A 221 15.69 -18.80 6.32
N ARG A 222 14.66 -18.45 5.53
CA ARG A 222 14.69 -17.24 4.70
C ARG A 222 14.79 -16.00 5.58
N PRO A 223 15.51 -14.96 5.12
CA PRO A 223 15.39 -13.64 5.71
C PRO A 223 13.92 -13.20 5.74
N HIS A 224 13.56 -12.55 6.84
CA HIS A 224 12.22 -12.00 7.08
C HIS A 224 12.36 -10.66 7.80
N GLY A 225 11.24 -10.10 8.25
CA GLY A 225 11.15 -8.75 8.79
C GLY A 225 12.27 -8.43 9.79
N LEU A 226 12.98 -7.31 9.57
CA LEU A 226 14.05 -6.85 10.45
C LEU A 226 13.59 -6.76 11.92
N PHE A 227 12.41 -6.18 12.17
CA PHE A 227 11.84 -6.05 13.52
C PHE A 227 11.22 -7.35 14.04
N MET A 228 11.12 -8.37 13.19
CA MET A 228 10.69 -9.72 13.54
C MET A 228 11.89 -10.66 13.73
N GLY A 229 13.12 -10.12 13.81
CA GLY A 229 14.35 -10.88 14.03
C GLY A 229 14.90 -11.57 12.77
N GLY A 230 14.45 -11.19 11.57
CA GLY A 230 14.78 -11.87 10.31
C GLY A 230 15.90 -11.24 9.48
N GLY A 231 16.51 -10.15 9.95
CA GLY A 231 17.64 -9.50 9.28
C GLY A 231 17.27 -8.51 8.16
N GLY A 232 16.00 -8.47 7.71
CA GLY A 232 15.52 -7.56 6.68
C GLY A 232 15.50 -8.17 5.28
#